data_AF-A0A357BU24-F1
#
_entry.id   AF-A0A357BU24-F1
#
_cell.length_a   1.000
_cell.length_b   1.000
_cell.length_c   1.000
_cell.angle_alpha   90.00
_cell.angle_beta   90.00
_cell.angle_gamma   90.00
#
_symmetry.space_group_name_H-M   'P 1'
#
loop_
_entity.id
_entity.type
_entity.pdbx_description
1 polymer ?
#
loop_
_entity_poly.entity_id
_entity_poly.type
_entity_poly.pdbx_seq_one_letter_code
_entity_poly.pdbx_strand_id
1 'polypeptide(L)'
;MIESDICNKWNTFNISGRKVRIKKIRHGQEWRKKIIGFIHIMGDIHIIQCDIQLQAQLLLNRIIEEKETKTKIIKGKEWKDEKWLGILNNYFLADLDNFLLAINTLKMRHGFTKIFWVNSNGNVAEIFSNSTG
;
A
#
# COMPACT_ATOMS: atom_id res chain seq x y z
N MET A 1 5.28 -43.09 -24.20
CA MET A 1 6.64 -42.56 -24.45
C MET A 1 6.48 -41.40 -25.42
N ILE A 2 6.76 -40.12 -25.17
CA ILE A 2 7.24 -39.35 -24.02
C ILE A 2 6.50 -38.01 -24.18
N GLU A 3 5.55 -37.68 -23.32
CA GLU A 3 5.01 -36.31 -23.18
C GLU A 3 5.23 -35.82 -21.74
N SER A 4 6.36 -36.21 -21.15
CA SER A 4 6.78 -35.64 -19.87
C SER A 4 7.52 -34.33 -20.11
N ASP A 5 7.17 -33.32 -19.29
CA ASP A 5 8.06 -32.25 -18.83
C ASP A 5 8.01 -30.84 -19.45
N ILE A 6 7.07 -30.51 -20.34
CA ILE A 6 6.94 -29.10 -20.79
C ILE A 6 6.09 -28.24 -19.81
N CYS A 7 5.25 -28.85 -18.97
CA CYS A 7 4.26 -28.13 -18.14
C CYS A 7 4.75 -27.56 -16.80
N ASN A 8 6.03 -27.72 -16.43
CA ASN A 8 6.56 -27.19 -15.17
C ASN A 8 7.72 -26.21 -15.34
N LYS A 9 8.08 -25.88 -16.58
CA LYS A 9 9.24 -25.05 -16.89
C LYS A 9 8.85 -23.58 -16.92
N TRP A 10 9.65 -22.74 -16.26
CA TRP A 10 9.60 -21.31 -16.45
C TRP A 10 10.14 -20.96 -17.84
N ASN A 11 9.32 -20.31 -18.66
CA ASN A 11 9.72 -19.82 -19.98
C ASN A 11 10.00 -18.31 -19.88
N THR A 12 11.14 -17.86 -20.41
CA THR A 12 11.51 -16.44 -20.41
C THR A 12 11.12 -15.80 -21.74
N PHE A 13 10.40 -14.69 -21.70
CA PHE A 13 9.97 -13.90 -22.84
C PHE A 13 10.52 -12.48 -22.72
N ASN A 14 10.71 -11.81 -23.85
CA ASN A 14 10.95 -10.36 -23.87
C ASN A 14 9.64 -9.67 -24.24
N ILE A 15 9.04 -8.93 -23.30
CA ILE A 15 7.78 -8.22 -23.49
C ILE A 15 8.05 -6.74 -23.23
N SER A 16 7.83 -5.90 -24.25
CA SER A 16 8.08 -4.45 -24.19
C SER A 16 9.47 -4.08 -23.66
N GLY A 17 10.50 -4.82 -24.06
CA GLY A 17 11.90 -4.60 -23.66
C GLY A 17 12.28 -5.16 -22.29
N ARG A 18 11.37 -5.83 -21.59
CA ARG A 18 11.63 -6.43 -20.27
C ARG A 18 11.61 -7.95 -20.33
N LYS A 19 12.56 -8.60 -19.64
CA LYS A 19 12.58 -10.05 -19.49
C LYS A 19 11.52 -10.47 -18.49
N VAL A 20 10.60 -11.31 -18.92
CA VAL A 20 9.49 -11.83 -18.11
C VAL A 20 9.58 -13.36 -18.08
N ARG A 21 9.45 -13.96 -16.90
CA ARG A 21 9.30 -15.42 -16.78
C ARG A 21 7.84 -15.77 -16.60
N ILE A 22 7.34 -16.66 -17.44
CA ILE A 22 5.98 -17.19 -17.40
C ILE A 22 6.04 -18.68 -17.08
N LYS A 23 5.28 -19.09 -16.06
CA LYS A 23 5.03 -20.51 -15.77
C LYS A 23 3.54 -20.80 -15.97
N LYS A 24 3.25 -21.76 -16.84
CA LYS A 24 1.90 -22.28 -17.02
C LYS A 24 1.71 -23.45 -16.06
N ILE A 25 0.72 -23.36 -15.17
CA ILE A 25 0.40 -24.44 -14.23
C ILE A 25 -0.93 -25.05 -14.67
N ARG A 26 -0.96 -26.38 -14.90
CA ARG A 26 -2.21 -27.10 -15.13
C ARG A 26 -2.70 -27.66 -13.80
N HIS A 27 -3.82 -27.16 -13.30
CA HIS A 27 -4.57 -27.81 -12.23
C HIS A 27 -5.79 -28.51 -12.83
N GLY A 28 -6.13 -29.70 -12.31
CA GLY A 28 -7.07 -30.64 -12.93
C GLY A 28 -8.48 -30.11 -13.23
N GLN A 29 -9.08 -30.78 -14.23
CA GLN A 29 -10.42 -30.65 -14.83
C GLN A 29 -10.74 -29.37 -15.60
N GLU A 30 -11.36 -29.54 -16.77
CA GLU A 30 -11.51 -28.51 -17.81
C GLU A 30 -12.48 -27.36 -17.48
N TRP A 31 -13.36 -27.55 -16.50
CA TRP A 31 -14.50 -26.67 -16.23
C TRP A 31 -14.25 -25.58 -15.17
N ARG A 32 -13.05 -25.50 -14.56
CA ARG A 32 -12.71 -24.46 -13.58
C ARG A 32 -11.86 -23.35 -14.20
N LYS A 33 -12.15 -22.09 -13.85
CA LYS A 33 -11.38 -20.90 -14.27
C LYS A 33 -9.88 -21.15 -14.01
N LYS A 34 -9.09 -21.17 -15.09
CA LYS A 34 -7.66 -21.49 -15.04
C LYS A 34 -6.85 -20.21 -14.88
N ILE A 35 -5.91 -20.18 -13.91
CA ILE A 35 -4.85 -19.18 -13.92
C ILE A 35 -3.86 -19.61 -15.01
N ILE A 36 -3.83 -18.90 -16.15
CA ILE A 36 -3.11 -19.31 -17.36
C ILE A 36 -1.59 -19.07 -17.26
N GLY A 37 -1.15 -18.28 -16.28
CA GLY A 37 0.27 -18.16 -15.92
C GLY A 37 0.53 -17.03 -14.93
N PHE A 38 1.72 -17.04 -14.34
CA PHE A 38 2.24 -15.95 -13.52
C PHE A 38 3.26 -15.14 -14.33
N ILE A 39 3.18 -13.82 -14.27
CA ILE A 39 4.15 -12.90 -14.88
C ILE A 39 5.14 -12.50 -13.79
N HIS A 40 6.36 -13.00 -13.86
CA HIS A 40 7.45 -12.54 -13.00
C HIS A 40 8.41 -11.69 -13.84
N ILE A 41 8.43 -10.37 -13.59
CA ILE A 41 9.33 -9.46 -14.30
C ILE A 41 10.72 -9.60 -13.69
N MET A 42 11.67 -10.11 -14.48
CA MET A 42 13.07 -10.28 -14.08
C MET A 42 13.88 -9.07 -14.58
N GLY A 43 14.36 -8.26 -13.65
CA GLY A 43 15.36 -7.22 -13.91
C GLY A 43 16.07 -6.88 -12.60
N ASP A 44 17.38 -6.60 -12.69
CA ASP A 44 18.27 -6.19 -11.58
C ASP A 44 17.98 -4.76 -11.09
N ILE A 45 16.69 -4.43 -11.00
CA ILE A 45 16.24 -3.11 -10.67
C ILE A 45 15.09 -3.31 -9.69
N HIS A 46 15.34 -2.88 -8.46
CA HIS A 46 14.42 -2.71 -7.33
C HIS A 46 13.22 -1.76 -7.65
N ILE A 47 12.58 -1.88 -8.82
CA ILE A 47 11.53 -0.94 -9.29
C ILE A 47 10.17 -1.64 -9.51
N ILE A 48 10.02 -2.94 -9.23
CA ILE A 48 8.69 -3.59 -9.31
C ILE A 48 8.39 -4.46 -8.08
N GLN A 49 8.89 -4.07 -6.92
CA GLN A 49 8.04 -4.10 -5.74
C GLN A 49 7.50 -2.68 -5.62
N CYS A 50 6.28 -2.46 -6.12
CA CYS A 50 5.49 -1.34 -5.63
C CYS A 50 5.24 -1.67 -4.16
N ASP A 51 6.15 -1.26 -3.29
CA ASP A 51 6.01 -1.45 -1.86
C ASP A 51 4.91 -0.49 -1.40
N ILE A 52 3.67 -0.98 -1.52
CA ILE A 52 2.45 -0.25 -1.17
C ILE A 52 2.55 0.21 0.29
N GLN A 53 3.18 -0.59 1.15
CA GLN A 53 3.40 -0.28 2.55
C GLN A 53 4.35 0.92 2.70
N LEU A 54 5.48 0.93 1.99
CA LEU A 54 6.41 2.06 1.99
C LEU A 54 5.75 3.33 1.43
N GLN A 55 4.94 3.21 0.37
CA GLN A 55 4.22 4.35 -0.21
C GLN A 55 3.18 4.90 0.76
N ALA A 56 2.42 4.04 1.44
CA ALA A 56 1.47 4.43 2.48
C ALA A 56 2.19 5.16 3.63
N GLN A 57 3.36 4.66 4.05
CA GLN A 57 4.18 5.29 5.09
C GLN A 57 4.69 6.67 4.67
N LEU A 58 5.24 6.81 3.46
CA LEU A 58 5.72 8.09 2.93
C LEU A 58 4.58 9.11 2.81
N LEU A 59 3.42 8.67 2.31
CA LEU A 59 2.23 9.50 2.18
C LEU A 59 1.74 9.97 3.55
N LEU A 60 1.62 9.05 4.51
CA LEU A 60 1.18 9.34 5.87
C LEU A 60 2.12 10.33 6.57
N ASN A 61 3.44 10.10 6.51
CA ASN A 61 4.45 11.00 7.06
C ASN A 61 4.31 12.41 6.51
N ARG A 62 4.22 12.52 5.17
CA ARG A 62 4.08 13.82 4.49
C ARG A 62 2.82 14.56 4.92
N ILE A 63 1.68 13.86 4.99
CA ILE A 63 0.40 14.47 5.37
C ILE A 63 0.46 14.95 6.82
N ILE A 64 0.95 14.12 7.75
CA ILE A 64 1.06 14.48 9.16
C ILE A 64 1.99 15.69 9.32
N GLU A 65 3.15 15.70 8.68
CA GLU A 65 4.13 16.79 8.77
C GLU A 65 3.55 18.11 8.26
N GLU A 66 2.92 18.07 7.08
CA GLU A 66 2.33 19.25 6.46
C GLU A 66 1.19 19.80 7.31
N LYS A 67 0.32 18.93 7.84
CA LYS A 67 -0.83 19.34 8.64
C LYS A 67 -0.44 19.78 10.04
N GLU A 68 0.54 19.15 10.67
CA GLU A 68 1.08 19.59 11.96
C GLU A 68 1.66 21.01 11.83
N THR A 69 2.43 21.26 10.77
CA THR A 69 2.99 22.60 10.49
C THR A 69 1.88 23.64 10.29
N LYS A 70 0.85 23.32 9.49
CA LYS A 70 -0.27 24.23 9.22
C LYS A 70 -1.16 24.47 10.43
N THR A 71 -1.28 23.50 11.33
CA THR A 71 -2.14 23.59 12.52
C THR A 71 -1.38 24.07 13.76
N LYS A 72 -0.08 24.34 13.66
CA LYS A 72 0.72 24.89 14.75
C LYS A 72 0.18 26.24 15.22
N ILE A 73 -0.29 27.08 14.28
CA ILE A 73 -0.87 28.39 14.58
C ILE A 73 -2.25 28.46 13.94
N ILE A 74 -3.29 28.58 14.78
CA ILE A 74 -4.67 28.74 14.33
C ILE A 74 -5.16 30.09 14.87
N LYS A 75 -5.64 30.97 13.98
CA LYS A 75 -6.07 32.35 14.31
C LYS A 75 -5.00 33.16 15.06
N GLY A 76 -3.72 32.98 14.70
CA GLY A 76 -2.60 33.72 15.28
C GLY A 76 -2.17 33.26 16.67
N LYS A 77 -2.73 32.16 17.19
CA LYS A 77 -2.34 31.56 18.47
C LYS A 77 -1.87 30.13 18.27
N GLU A 78 -0.94 29.69 19.11
CA GLU A 78 -0.56 28.28 19.18
C GLU A 78 -1.77 27.46 19.63
N TRP A 79 -2.14 26.45 18.84
CA TRP A 79 -3.28 25.60 19.17
C TRP A 79 -2.87 24.55 20.19
N LYS A 80 -3.49 24.60 21.37
CA LYS A 80 -3.19 23.70 22.50
C LYS A 80 -4.30 22.71 22.80
N ASP A 81 -5.46 22.87 22.16
CA ASP A 81 -6.60 21.98 22.34
C ASP A 81 -6.48 20.74 21.46
N GLU A 82 -7.44 19.84 21.62
CA GLU A 82 -7.52 18.59 20.87
C GLU A 82 -7.48 18.82 19.35
N LYS A 83 -6.69 18.01 18.64
CA LYS A 83 -6.55 18.04 17.18
C LYS A 83 -6.83 16.66 16.59
N TRP A 84 -7.80 16.60 15.68
CA TRP A 84 -8.08 15.39 14.89
C TRP A 84 -7.67 15.58 13.44
N LEU A 85 -7.15 14.52 12.83
CA LEU A 85 -6.75 14.51 11.44
C LEU A 85 -7.58 13.48 10.66
N GLY A 86 -8.28 13.92 9.61
CA GLY A 86 -8.90 13.04 8.63
C GLY A 86 -8.04 12.94 7.37
N ILE A 87 -7.64 11.73 7.00
CA ILE A 87 -6.87 11.42 5.80
C ILE A 87 -7.81 10.86 4.75
N LEU A 88 -8.15 11.67 3.76
CA LEU A 88 -8.88 11.20 2.58
C LEU A 88 -7.93 10.40 1.69
N ASN A 89 -8.08 9.08 1.72
CA ASN A 89 -7.31 8.18 0.90
C ASN A 89 -7.94 8.06 -0.49
N ASN A 90 -7.31 8.73 -1.45
CA ASN A 90 -7.61 8.59 -2.87
C ASN A 90 -6.64 7.63 -3.59
N TYR A 91 -5.73 6.98 -2.85
CA TYR A 91 -4.77 6.05 -3.42
C TYR A 91 -5.37 4.65 -3.46
N PHE A 92 -5.77 4.21 -4.66
CA PHE A 92 -6.49 2.95 -4.89
C PHE A 92 -5.73 1.70 -4.41
N LEU A 93 -4.41 1.75 -4.30
CA LEU A 93 -3.58 0.60 -3.95
C LEU A 93 -3.33 0.44 -2.45
N ALA A 94 -3.41 1.50 -1.65
CA ALA A 94 -3.27 1.39 -0.20
C ALA A 94 -4.65 1.33 0.44
N ASP A 95 -4.93 0.22 1.09
CA ASP A 95 -6.13 0.03 1.90
C ASP A 95 -5.92 0.48 3.36
N LEU A 96 -6.96 0.31 4.19
CA LEU A 96 -6.91 0.62 5.61
C LEU A 96 -5.76 -0.09 6.33
N ASP A 97 -5.51 -1.36 6.02
CA ASP A 97 -4.48 -2.18 6.68
C ASP A 97 -3.07 -1.62 6.42
N ASN A 98 -2.81 -1.15 5.19
CA ASN A 98 -1.55 -0.49 4.86
C ASN A 98 -1.34 0.79 5.70
N PHE A 99 -2.40 1.57 5.93
CA PHE A 99 -2.34 2.77 6.79
C PHE A 99 -2.19 2.44 8.27
N LEU A 100 -2.83 1.37 8.76
CA LEU A 100 -2.67 0.86 10.13
C LEU A 100 -1.24 0.37 10.39
N LEU A 101 -0.62 -0.28 9.41
CA LEU A 101 0.78 -0.67 9.52
C LEU A 101 1.72 0.56 9.43
N ALA A 102 1.38 1.52 8.57
CA ALA A 102 2.17 2.73 8.38
C ALA A 102 2.19 3.61 9.64
N ILE A 103 1.05 3.74 10.32
CA ILE A 103 0.95 4.56 11.54
C ILE A 103 1.66 3.90 12.73
N ASN A 104 1.67 2.56 12.81
CA ASN A 104 2.42 1.82 13.82
C ASN A 104 3.95 1.90 13.62
N THR A 105 4.40 2.14 12.39
CA THR A 105 5.82 2.29 12.04
C THR A 105 6.24 3.76 11.93
N LEU A 106 5.36 4.69 12.29
CA LEU A 106 5.60 6.12 12.22
C LEU A 106 6.63 6.53 13.28
N LYS A 107 7.77 7.07 12.84
CA LYS A 107 8.84 7.53 13.74
C LYS A 107 8.73 9.00 14.15
N MET A 108 7.84 9.75 13.51
CA MET A 108 7.68 11.19 13.74
C MET A 108 6.70 11.47 14.88
N ARG A 109 7.00 12.49 15.69
CA ARG A 109 6.08 12.99 16.72
C ARG A 109 5.08 13.95 16.08
N HIS A 110 3.82 13.86 16.48
CA HIS A 110 2.76 14.77 16.06
C HIS A 110 1.80 15.09 17.20
N GLY A 111 1.06 16.20 17.10
CA GLY A 111 0.13 16.67 18.14
C GLY A 111 -1.32 16.21 17.94
N PHE A 112 -1.61 15.39 16.94
CA PHE A 112 -2.96 14.84 16.73
C PHE A 112 -3.30 13.80 17.80
N THR A 113 -4.44 13.96 18.47
CA THR A 113 -4.96 12.96 19.42
C THR A 113 -5.67 11.83 18.70
N LYS A 114 -6.24 12.08 17.52
CA LYS A 114 -6.87 11.06 16.67
C LYS A 114 -6.52 11.25 15.21
N ILE A 115 -6.32 10.14 14.51
CA ILE A 115 -6.17 10.13 13.05
C ILE A 115 -7.16 9.13 12.47
N PHE A 116 -7.93 9.59 11.49
CA PHE A 116 -8.93 8.82 10.79
C PHE A 116 -8.51 8.62 9.34
N TRP A 117 -8.65 7.41 8.84
CA TRP A 117 -8.61 7.08 7.43
C TRP A 117 -10.04 7.20 6.87
N VAL A 118 -10.17 7.90 5.75
CA VAL A 118 -11.44 8.12 5.05
C VAL A 118 -11.29 7.67 3.61
N ASN A 119 -12.18 6.78 3.13
CA ASN A 119 -12.17 6.39 1.71
C ASN A 119 -13.10 7.25 0.86
N SER A 120 -13.00 7.09 -0.46
CA SER A 120 -13.84 7.79 -1.43
C SER A 120 -15.34 7.49 -1.33
N ASN A 121 -15.71 6.39 -0.66
CA ASN A 121 -17.11 6.03 -0.40
C ASN A 121 -17.65 6.63 0.90
N GLY A 122 -16.84 7.42 1.62
CA GLY A 122 -17.21 8.04 2.89
C GLY A 122 -17.08 7.11 4.11
N ASN A 123 -16.50 5.92 3.97
CA ASN A 123 -16.19 5.08 5.12
C ASN A 123 -15.06 5.73 5.92
N VAL A 124 -15.22 5.76 7.23
CA VAL A 124 -14.25 6.33 8.17
C VAL A 124 -13.78 5.22 9.12
N ALA A 125 -12.48 5.12 9.31
CA ALA A 125 -11.87 4.22 10.29
C ALA A 125 -10.83 4.99 11.10
N GLU A 126 -10.84 4.81 12.42
CA GLU A 126 -9.78 5.34 13.28
C GLU A 126 -8.53 4.48 13.10
N ILE A 127 -7.41 5.13 12.75
CA ILE A 127 -6.11 4.46 12.59
C ILE A 127 -5.13 4.82 13.71
N PHE A 128 -5.42 5.87 14.46
CA PHE A 128 -4.63 6.27 15.62
C PHE A 128 -5.52 6.96 16.65
N SER A 129 -5.27 6.63 17.91
CA SER A 129 -5.77 7.35 19.06
C SER A 129 -4.68 7.44 20.11
N ASN A 130 -4.33 8.64 20.54
CA ASN A 130 -3.57 8.85 21.75
C ASN A 130 -4.56 9.11 22.88
N SER A 131 -4.99 8.04 23.55
CA SER A 131 -5.76 8.15 24.78
C SER A 131 -4.84 8.70 25.87
N THR A 132 -4.78 10.02 26.01
CA THR A 132 -4.40 10.64 27.27
C THR A 132 -5.54 10.37 28.25
N GLY A 133 -5.44 9.25 28.96
CA GLY A 133 -6.14 9.02 30.22
C GLY A 133 -5.47 9.80 31.35
#